data_AF-A0A6A5A7A0-F1
#
_entry.id   AF-A0A6A5A7A0-F1
#
_cell.length_a   1.000
_cell.length_b   1.000
_cell.length_c   1.000
_cell.angle_alpha   90.00
_cell.angle_beta   90.00
_cell.angle_gamma   90.00
#
_symmetry.space_group_name_H-M   'P 1'
#
loop_
_entity.id
_entity.type
_entity.pdbx_description
1 polymer ?
#
loop_
_entity_poly.entity_id
_entity_poly.type
_entity_poly.pdbx_seq_one_letter_code
_entity_poly.pdbx_strand_id
1 'polypeptide(L)'
;MASSQPPLLSTADAKAVVQAATKGWDDLVHLSQIYVEHDKKQYHTAATPTPTSSFAIDHMQLIGTLDEMTLHDDDGLSEGGADDHSSAAATTVLATLSMHDDSILLKHSVLKSPVLFVKDRDVLYVEIRRSCVDTQGRPGLAWFRQSVPSPAMTTATCIRASVKSWGAVYIQVTPHVLSRFSMLDIDWNGSMSSWVAARVTARRVSASP
;
A
#
# COMPACT_ATOMS: atom_id res chain seq x y z
N MET A 1 23.44 -29.90 -0.15
CA MET A 1 23.55 -29.03 -1.34
C MET A 1 22.51 -27.93 -1.19
N ALA A 2 22.94 -26.72 -0.78
CA ALA A 2 22.03 -25.58 -0.66
C ALA A 2 21.65 -25.12 -2.08
N SER A 3 20.37 -25.22 -2.43
CA SER A 3 19.85 -24.63 -3.65
C SER A 3 19.87 -23.11 -3.46
N SER A 4 20.87 -22.44 -4.05
CA SER A 4 20.92 -20.97 -4.09
C SER A 4 19.85 -20.50 -5.07
N GLN A 5 18.67 -20.19 -4.55
CA GLN A 5 17.63 -19.50 -5.29
C GLN A 5 18.22 -18.18 -5.84
N PRO A 6 18.06 -17.89 -7.15
CA PRO A 6 18.61 -16.66 -7.71
C PRO A 6 17.99 -15.44 -7.00
N PRO A 7 18.76 -14.36 -6.81
CA PRO A 7 18.24 -13.17 -6.17
C PRO A 7 17.04 -12.63 -6.97
N LEU A 8 15.92 -12.36 -6.28
CA LEU A 8 14.67 -11.89 -6.87
C LEU A 8 14.81 -10.54 -7.59
N LEU A 9 15.84 -9.77 -7.25
CA LEU A 9 16.21 -8.49 -7.84
C LEU A 9 17.73 -8.38 -7.94
N SER A 10 18.26 -7.75 -8.99
CA SER A 10 19.69 -7.39 -9.03
C SER A 10 19.99 -6.28 -8.02
N THR A 11 21.25 -6.10 -7.63
CA THR A 11 21.64 -5.02 -6.70
C THR A 11 21.35 -3.62 -7.24
N ALA A 12 21.47 -3.41 -8.55
CA ALA A 12 21.15 -2.14 -9.20
C ALA A 12 19.63 -1.88 -9.18
N ASP A 13 18.82 -2.92 -9.44
CA ASP A 13 17.37 -2.83 -9.38
C ASP A 13 16.89 -2.60 -7.93
N ALA A 14 17.52 -3.27 -6.96
CA ALA A 14 17.21 -3.07 -5.55
C ALA A 14 17.45 -1.62 -5.11
N LYS A 15 18.57 -1.01 -5.52
CA LYS A 15 18.85 0.40 -5.22
C LYS A 15 17.83 1.34 -5.87
N ALA A 16 17.50 1.13 -7.13
CA ALA A 16 16.51 1.96 -7.84
C ALA A 16 15.10 1.82 -7.22
N VAL A 17 14.71 0.60 -6.84
CA VAL A 17 13.45 0.30 -6.15
C VAL A 17 13.40 1.02 -4.80
N VAL A 18 14.47 0.94 -4.01
CA VAL A 18 14.57 1.64 -2.72
C VAL A 18 14.43 3.14 -2.92
N GLN A 19 15.17 3.73 -3.86
CA GLN A 19 15.09 5.17 -4.13
C GLN A 19 13.68 5.61 -4.56
N ALA A 20 13.03 4.82 -5.42
CA ALA A 20 11.66 5.09 -5.84
C ALA A 20 10.67 4.99 -4.67
N ALA A 21 10.79 3.97 -3.82
CA ALA A 21 9.92 3.78 -2.66
C ALA A 21 10.12 4.88 -1.60
N THR A 22 11.36 5.28 -1.32
CA THR A 22 11.67 6.40 -0.43
C THR A 22 11.06 7.69 -0.97
N LYS A 23 11.25 8.00 -2.25
CA LYS A 23 10.64 9.18 -2.87
C LYS A 23 9.11 9.12 -2.79
N GLY A 24 8.50 7.98 -3.09
CA GLY A 24 7.05 7.80 -3.02
C GLY A 24 6.50 7.98 -1.60
N TRP A 25 7.25 7.56 -0.59
CA TRP A 25 6.92 7.81 0.82
C TRP A 25 7.01 9.31 1.16
N ASP A 26 8.06 10.01 0.73
CA ASP A 26 8.19 11.46 0.93
C ASP A 26 7.03 12.22 0.25
N ASP A 27 6.69 11.83 -0.99
CA ASP A 27 5.58 12.39 -1.74
C ASP A 27 4.23 12.13 -1.04
N LEU A 28 4.03 10.94 -0.45
CA LEU A 28 2.83 10.58 0.33
C LEU A 28 2.69 11.46 1.58
N VAL A 29 3.76 11.61 2.36
CA VAL A 29 3.74 12.43 3.58
C VAL A 29 3.44 13.88 3.21
N HIS A 30 4.12 14.41 2.20
CA HIS A 30 3.88 15.77 1.72
C HIS A 30 2.43 15.96 1.23
N LEU A 31 1.90 14.99 0.48
CA LEU A 31 0.52 15.03 0.02
C LEU A 31 -0.47 15.03 1.19
N SER A 32 -0.24 14.22 2.22
CA SER A 32 -1.11 14.15 3.39
C SER A 32 -1.23 15.51 4.09
N GLN A 33 -0.12 16.26 4.17
CA GLN A 33 -0.07 17.60 4.76
C GLN A 33 -0.90 18.59 3.93
N ILE A 34 -0.69 18.63 2.61
CA ILE A 34 -1.45 19.50 1.70
C ILE A 34 -2.96 19.18 1.77
N TYR A 35 -3.32 17.90 1.77
CA TYR A 35 -4.72 17.48 1.74
C TYR A 35 -5.45 17.90 3.03
N VAL A 36 -4.82 17.69 4.18
CA VAL A 36 -5.37 18.06 5.50
C VAL A 36 -5.46 19.58 5.67
N GLU A 37 -4.46 20.34 5.21
CA GLU A 37 -4.42 21.80 5.39
C GLU A 37 -5.37 22.55 4.46
N HIS A 38 -5.62 22.03 3.26
CA HIS A 38 -6.34 22.77 2.23
C HIS A 38 -7.75 22.26 1.92
N ASP A 39 -8.24 21.16 2.51
CA ASP A 39 -9.56 20.55 2.21
C ASP A 39 -9.79 20.39 0.69
N LYS A 40 -8.70 20.13 -0.05
CA LYS A 40 -8.69 20.15 -1.52
C LYS A 40 -8.79 18.72 -2.05
N LYS A 41 -9.92 18.44 -2.70
CA LYS A 41 -10.20 17.24 -3.52
C LYS A 41 -9.36 17.14 -4.80
N GLN A 42 -8.25 17.86 -4.92
CA GLN A 42 -7.46 17.98 -6.16
C GLN A 42 -6.16 17.20 -6.04
N TYR A 43 -6.26 15.88 -6.03
CA TYR A 43 -5.14 15.04 -6.45
C TYR A 43 -5.48 14.42 -7.79
N HIS A 44 -4.54 14.55 -8.73
CA HIS A 44 -4.59 13.88 -10.02
C HIS A 44 -3.39 12.95 -10.07
N THR A 45 -3.64 11.65 -10.31
CA THR A 45 -2.56 10.70 -10.59
C THR A 45 -1.76 11.18 -11.80
N ALA A 46 -0.44 11.10 -11.72
CA ALA A 46 0.45 11.39 -12.85
C ALA A 46 0.43 10.28 -13.92
N ALA A 47 -0.25 9.15 -13.65
CA ALA A 47 -0.26 8.01 -14.55
C ALA A 47 -1.39 8.09 -15.58
N THR A 48 -1.09 7.69 -16.81
CA THR A 48 -2.10 7.55 -17.88
C THR A 48 -3.18 6.57 -17.42
N PRO A 49 -4.46 6.99 -17.39
CA PRO A 49 -5.55 6.10 -16.99
C PRO A 49 -5.65 4.92 -17.96
N THR A 50 -5.65 3.70 -17.42
CA THR A 50 -6.06 2.49 -18.13
C THR A 50 -7.50 2.15 -17.74
N PRO A 51 -8.25 1.37 -18.55
CA PRO A 51 -9.61 0.97 -18.20
C PRO A 51 -9.73 0.21 -16.86
N THR A 52 -8.63 -0.41 -16.43
CA THR A 52 -8.48 -1.19 -15.19
C THR A 52 -7.80 -0.42 -14.06
N SER A 53 -7.31 0.79 -14.33
CA SER A 53 -6.75 1.67 -13.31
C SER A 53 -7.84 2.28 -12.46
N SER A 54 -7.54 2.44 -11.17
CA SER A 54 -8.45 3.02 -10.21
C SER A 54 -7.66 3.75 -9.13
N PHE A 55 -8.21 4.87 -8.70
CA PHE A 55 -7.62 5.77 -7.73
C PHE A 55 -8.63 6.10 -6.64
N ALA A 56 -8.22 6.04 -5.37
CA ALA A 56 -9.01 6.52 -4.26
C ALA A 56 -8.13 7.16 -3.19
N ILE A 57 -8.71 8.14 -2.50
CA ILE A 57 -8.19 8.73 -1.27
C ILE A 57 -9.28 8.60 -0.23
N ASP A 58 -8.89 8.31 1.01
CA ASP A 58 -9.76 8.39 2.18
C ASP A 58 -9.07 9.23 3.26
N HIS A 59 -9.86 10.03 3.96
CA HIS A 59 -9.39 10.82 5.10
C HIS A 59 -10.43 10.75 6.20
N MET A 60 -10.02 10.33 7.38
CA MET A 60 -10.91 10.20 8.52
C MET A 60 -10.20 10.39 9.85
N GLN A 61 -10.99 10.64 10.90
CA GLN A 61 -10.50 10.60 12.27
C GLN A 61 -10.81 9.24 12.90
N LEU A 62 -9.82 8.71 13.61
CA LEU A 62 -9.90 7.44 14.33
C LEU A 62 -9.68 7.70 15.82
N ILE A 63 -10.35 6.93 16.66
CA ILE A 63 -10.08 6.90 18.10
C ILE A 63 -8.94 5.91 18.31
N GLY A 64 -7.85 6.35 18.95
CA GLY A 64 -6.68 5.51 19.22
C GLY A 64 -5.37 6.29 19.33
N THR A 65 -4.27 5.54 19.38
CA THR A 65 -2.90 6.04 19.53
C THR A 65 -1.96 5.49 18.46
N LEU A 66 -0.87 6.20 18.18
CA LEU A 66 0.16 5.72 17.25
C LEU A 66 0.80 4.40 17.68
N ASP A 67 0.90 4.16 19.00
CA ASP A 67 1.49 2.92 19.54
C ASP A 67 0.62 1.70 19.18
N GLU A 68 -0.71 1.84 19.25
CA GLU A 68 -1.67 0.80 18.84
C GLU A 68 -1.55 0.49 17.34
N MET A 69 -1.39 1.52 16.49
CA MET A 69 -1.21 1.33 15.04
C MET A 69 0.13 0.65 14.71
N THR A 70 1.17 0.95 15.47
CA THR A 70 2.48 0.32 15.29
C THR A 70 2.41 -1.19 15.52
N LEU A 71 1.60 -1.63 16.48
CA LEU A 71 1.42 -3.03 16.88
C LEU A 71 0.52 -3.85 15.96
N HIS A 72 -0.48 -3.24 15.32
CA HIS A 72 -1.52 -3.98 14.57
C HIS A 72 -1.25 -4.17 13.06
N ASP A 73 -0.28 -3.45 12.49
CA ASP A 73 -0.08 -3.39 11.02
C ASP A 73 0.89 -4.45 10.44
N ASP A 74 1.41 -5.38 11.24
CA ASP A 74 2.31 -6.42 10.72
C ASP A 74 1.61 -7.35 9.70
N ASP A 75 0.27 -7.28 9.66
CA ASP A 75 -0.59 -8.11 8.82
C ASP A 75 -1.51 -7.27 7.91
N GLY A 76 -0.98 -6.16 7.37
CA GLY A 76 -1.69 -5.10 6.66
C GLY A 76 -2.40 -5.45 5.33
N LEU A 77 -2.89 -6.68 5.18
CA LEU A 77 -3.89 -7.12 4.22
C LEU A 77 -4.95 -8.07 4.82
N SER A 78 -4.93 -8.33 6.13
CA SER A 78 -6.00 -9.04 6.80
C SER A 78 -7.27 -8.19 6.73
N GLU A 79 -8.20 -8.57 5.84
CA GLU A 79 -9.50 -7.95 5.70
C GLU A 79 -10.31 -8.17 6.99
N GLY A 80 -10.12 -7.29 7.97
CA GLY A 80 -10.90 -7.22 9.20
C GLY A 80 -12.18 -6.42 9.00
N GLY A 81 -13.14 -6.98 8.26
CA GLY A 81 -14.52 -6.51 8.22
C GLY A 81 -15.44 -7.67 8.56
N ALA A 82 -16.14 -7.58 9.71
CA ALA A 82 -17.17 -8.53 10.09
C ALA A 82 -18.19 -8.68 8.95
N ASP A 83 -18.29 -9.91 8.40
CA ASP A 83 -19.35 -10.49 7.55
C ASP A 83 -18.89 -11.15 6.24
N ASP A 84 -17.60 -11.27 5.90
CA ASP A 84 -17.19 -11.94 4.66
C ASP A 84 -16.29 -13.17 4.88
N HIS A 85 -16.57 -14.24 4.14
CA HIS A 85 -15.97 -15.57 4.31
C HIS A 85 -14.44 -15.55 4.13
N SER A 86 -13.74 -15.48 5.26
CA SER A 86 -12.34 -15.85 5.51
C SER A 86 -11.56 -16.43 4.33
N SER A 87 -10.78 -15.59 3.69
CA SER A 87 -9.47 -15.99 3.18
C SER A 87 -8.55 -14.80 3.37
N ALA A 88 -7.89 -14.76 4.53
CA ALA A 88 -6.86 -13.77 4.83
C ALA A 88 -5.93 -13.64 3.63
N ALA A 89 -5.68 -12.41 3.19
CA ALA A 89 -4.70 -12.14 2.16
C ALA A 89 -3.35 -12.65 2.65
N ALA A 90 -2.87 -13.74 2.07
CA ALA A 90 -1.58 -14.31 2.44
C ALA A 90 -0.48 -13.33 1.99
N THR A 91 0.12 -12.62 2.94
CA THR A 91 1.30 -11.78 2.70
C THR A 91 2.53 -12.58 3.07
N THR A 92 3.48 -12.66 2.15
CA THR A 92 4.77 -13.33 2.35
C THR A 92 5.87 -12.31 2.21
N VAL A 93 6.71 -12.16 3.25
CA VAL A 93 7.95 -11.39 3.16
C VAL A 93 8.97 -12.22 2.39
N LEU A 94 9.45 -11.68 1.28
CA LEU A 94 10.39 -12.36 0.39
C LEU A 94 11.84 -11.96 0.64
N ALA A 95 12.07 -10.69 0.99
CA ALA A 95 13.39 -10.18 1.32
C ALA A 95 13.32 -8.89 2.13
N THR A 96 14.36 -8.62 2.91
CA THR A 96 14.61 -7.31 3.51
C THR A 96 15.69 -6.61 2.70
N LEU A 97 15.34 -5.45 2.15
CA LEU A 97 16.24 -4.55 1.47
C LEU A 97 16.70 -3.50 2.49
N SER A 98 17.88 -3.68 3.06
CA SER A 98 18.48 -2.70 3.97
C SER A 98 19.33 -1.71 3.19
N MET A 99 18.96 -0.43 3.22
CA MET A 99 19.81 0.67 2.76
C MET A 99 19.66 1.82 3.74
N HIS A 100 20.74 2.12 4.48
CA HIS A 100 20.72 2.98 5.68
C HIS A 100 19.81 2.40 6.78
N ASP A 101 19.67 3.06 7.94
CA ASP A 101 18.97 2.55 9.14
C ASP A 101 17.46 2.23 8.94
N ASP A 102 16.99 2.26 7.68
CA ASP A 102 15.65 1.93 7.25
C ASP A 102 15.58 0.51 6.68
N SER A 103 14.64 -0.29 7.21
CA SER A 103 14.27 -1.58 6.63
C SER A 103 13.16 -1.40 5.60
N ILE A 104 13.42 -1.79 4.36
CA ILE A 104 12.41 -1.86 3.30
C ILE A 104 12.13 -3.34 3.04
N LEU A 105 10.86 -3.74 3.05
CA LEU A 105 10.47 -5.13 2.91
C LEU A 105 9.93 -5.39 1.51
N LEU A 106 10.50 -6.37 0.80
CA LEU A 106 9.90 -6.91 -0.41
C LEU A 106 8.85 -7.95 0.00
N LYS A 107 7.59 -7.67 -0.31
CA LYS A 107 6.43 -8.50 0.05
C LYS A 107 5.68 -8.96 -1.21
N HIS A 108 5.13 -10.17 -1.15
CA HIS A 108 4.15 -10.66 -2.10
C HIS A 108 2.84 -10.93 -1.38
N SER A 109 1.74 -10.51 -1.99
CA SER A 109 0.42 -10.70 -1.38
C SER A 109 -0.66 -11.01 -2.40
N VAL A 110 -1.67 -11.75 -1.95
CA VAL A 110 -2.87 -12.07 -2.73
C VAL A 110 -4.04 -11.21 -2.27
N LEU A 111 -4.57 -10.40 -3.18
CA LEU A 111 -5.77 -9.59 -3.00
C LEU A 111 -6.99 -10.37 -3.49
N LYS A 112 -7.85 -10.77 -2.56
CA LYS A 112 -9.09 -11.47 -2.88
C LYS A 112 -10.08 -10.57 -3.60
N SER A 113 -10.77 -11.12 -4.60
CA SER A 113 -11.87 -10.39 -5.22
C SER A 113 -13.15 -10.55 -4.41
N PRO A 114 -13.84 -9.45 -4.04
CA PRO A 114 -15.14 -9.53 -3.38
C PRO A 114 -16.29 -9.79 -4.38
N VAL A 115 -15.97 -10.05 -5.66
CA VAL A 115 -16.96 -10.25 -6.72
C VAL A 115 -16.80 -11.66 -7.29
N LEU A 116 -17.88 -12.43 -7.28
CA LEU A 116 -17.91 -13.76 -7.88
C LEU A 116 -17.49 -13.69 -9.36
N PHE A 117 -16.75 -14.71 -9.82
CA PHE A 117 -16.19 -14.83 -11.18
C PHE A 117 -15.09 -13.83 -11.56
N VAL A 118 -14.73 -12.92 -10.66
CA VAL A 118 -13.57 -12.06 -10.84
C VAL A 118 -12.36 -12.72 -10.18
N LYS A 119 -11.31 -13.00 -10.95
CA LYS A 119 -10.10 -13.67 -10.43
C LYS A 119 -9.43 -12.87 -9.32
N ASP A 120 -8.77 -13.55 -8.39
CA ASP A 120 -7.92 -12.90 -7.39
C ASP A 120 -6.74 -12.20 -8.06
N ARG A 121 -6.20 -11.18 -7.38
CA ARG A 121 -4.99 -10.50 -7.82
C ARG A 121 -3.85 -10.87 -6.92
N ASP A 122 -2.65 -10.90 -7.47
CA ASP A 122 -1.45 -10.88 -6.66
C ASP A 122 -0.69 -9.58 -6.89
N VAL A 123 0.07 -9.14 -5.89
CA VAL A 123 0.90 -7.95 -5.96
C VAL A 123 2.24 -8.29 -5.36
N LEU A 124 3.30 -7.94 -6.09
CA LEU A 124 4.65 -7.93 -5.57
C LEU A 124 5.06 -6.47 -5.39
N TYR A 125 5.40 -6.08 -4.18
CA TYR A 125 5.67 -4.69 -3.83
C TYR A 125 6.77 -4.57 -2.79
N VAL A 126 7.40 -3.41 -2.74
CA VAL A 126 8.19 -3.00 -1.58
C VAL A 126 7.34 -2.18 -0.64
N GLU A 127 7.56 -2.37 0.65
CA GLU A 127 6.94 -1.63 1.73
C GLU A 127 8.01 -0.89 2.53
N ILE A 128 7.75 0.39 2.78
CA ILE A 128 8.55 1.25 3.65
C ILE A 128 7.64 1.77 4.75
N ARG A 129 8.10 1.70 6.00
CA ARG A 129 7.37 2.20 7.17
C ARG A 129 8.31 3.05 8.01
N ARG A 130 7.91 4.28 8.29
CA ARG A 130 8.74 5.26 9.01
C ARG A 130 7.86 6.19 9.83
N SER A 131 8.42 6.67 10.93
CA SER A 131 7.82 7.78 11.66
C SER A 131 7.94 9.08 10.85
N CYS A 132 6.96 9.94 10.98
CA CYS A 132 6.94 11.27 10.37
C CYS A 132 6.50 12.31 11.39
N VAL A 133 6.68 13.58 11.03
CA VAL A 133 6.21 14.71 11.83
C VAL A 133 5.43 15.62 10.90
N ASP A 134 4.25 16.03 11.36
CA ASP A 134 3.39 16.95 10.62
C ASP A 134 3.93 18.39 10.64
N THR A 135 3.40 19.27 9.79
CA THR A 135 3.77 20.71 9.73
C THR A 135 3.58 21.42 11.08
N GLN A 136 2.66 20.92 11.92
CA GLN A 136 2.39 21.41 13.26
C GLN A 136 3.30 20.80 14.35
N GLY A 137 4.28 19.99 14.00
CA GLY A 137 5.17 19.32 14.96
C GLY A 137 4.56 18.10 15.65
N ARG A 138 3.43 17.59 15.15
CA ARG A 138 2.73 16.44 15.72
C ARG A 138 3.39 15.13 15.26
N PRO A 139 3.60 14.15 16.16
CA PRO A 139 4.16 12.87 15.76
C PRO A 139 3.19 12.11 14.86
N GLY A 140 3.75 11.31 13.97
CA GLY A 140 3.01 10.49 13.05
C GLY A 140 3.78 9.24 12.60
N LEU A 141 3.06 8.38 11.90
CA LEU A 141 3.57 7.14 11.32
C LEU A 141 3.04 7.04 9.90
N ALA A 142 3.90 6.69 8.95
CA ALA A 142 3.49 6.52 7.58
C ALA A 142 4.07 5.23 7.00
N TRP A 143 3.26 4.56 6.18
CA TRP A 143 3.71 3.44 5.38
C TRP A 143 3.36 3.67 3.91
N PHE A 144 4.23 3.17 3.03
CA PHE A 144 4.07 3.28 1.59
C PHE A 144 4.47 1.98 0.91
N ARG A 145 3.71 1.62 -0.12
CA ARG A 145 3.83 0.41 -0.92
C ARG A 145 3.84 0.76 -2.40
N GLN A 146 4.75 0.14 -3.13
CA GLN A 146 4.84 0.31 -4.57
C GLN A 146 5.27 -1.01 -5.23
N SER A 147 4.62 -1.35 -6.35
CA SER A 147 4.96 -2.54 -7.10
C SER A 147 6.36 -2.48 -7.68
N VAL A 148 7.05 -3.61 -7.61
CA VAL A 148 8.36 -3.78 -8.25
C VAL A 148 8.22 -4.54 -9.57
N PRO A 149 9.03 -4.20 -10.59
CA PRO A 149 9.10 -4.98 -11.80
C PRO A 149 9.72 -6.35 -11.48
N SER A 150 8.93 -7.42 -11.55
CA SER A 150 9.46 -8.79 -11.51
C SER A 150 8.68 -9.71 -12.44
N PRO A 151 9.35 -10.45 -13.35
CA PRO A 151 8.69 -11.34 -14.29
C PRO A 151 8.35 -12.72 -13.74
N ALA A 152 8.80 -13.11 -12.53
CA ALA A 152 8.98 -14.53 -12.19
C ALA A 152 8.02 -15.14 -11.15
N MET A 153 7.10 -14.37 -10.56
CA MET A 153 6.22 -14.86 -9.48
C MET A 153 4.73 -14.87 -9.81
N THR A 154 4.34 -14.96 -11.08
CA THR A 154 2.93 -15.14 -11.42
C THR A 154 2.47 -16.53 -10.99
N THR A 155 1.67 -16.61 -9.94
CA THR A 155 0.93 -17.83 -9.64
C THR A 155 -0.11 -18.01 -10.75
N ALA A 156 -0.23 -19.22 -11.31
CA ALA A 156 -1.10 -19.50 -12.46
C ALA A 156 -2.60 -19.17 -12.22
N THR A 157 -2.97 -18.93 -10.96
CA THR A 157 -4.35 -18.70 -10.50
C THR A 157 -4.71 -17.22 -10.34
N CYS A 158 -3.74 -16.31 -10.24
CA CYS A 158 -3.97 -14.88 -9.98
C CYS A 158 -3.61 -14.00 -11.17
N ILE A 159 -4.23 -12.83 -11.24
CA ILE A 159 -3.83 -11.76 -12.18
C ILE A 159 -2.87 -10.81 -11.44
N ARG A 160 -1.71 -10.49 -12.01
CA ARG A 160 -0.79 -9.54 -11.39
C ARG A 160 -1.35 -8.12 -11.47
N ALA A 161 -1.68 -7.52 -10.32
CA ALA A 161 -1.97 -6.10 -10.24
C ALA A 161 -0.67 -5.28 -10.11
N SER A 162 -0.72 -4.04 -10.57
CA SER A 162 0.37 -3.08 -10.46
C SER A 162 -0.06 -1.93 -9.55
N VAL A 163 0.50 -1.92 -8.34
CA VAL A 163 0.32 -0.81 -7.40
C VAL A 163 1.33 0.27 -7.75
N LYS A 164 0.83 1.42 -8.19
CA LYS A 164 1.68 2.58 -8.46
C LYS A 164 2.00 3.30 -7.15
N SER A 165 1.00 3.44 -6.29
CA SER A 165 1.13 4.10 -5.00
C SER A 165 0.07 3.58 -4.05
N TRP A 166 0.46 3.07 -2.90
CA TRP A 166 -0.49 2.71 -1.85
C TRP A 166 0.13 3.03 -0.51
N GLY A 167 -0.52 3.89 0.27
CA GLY A 167 0.04 4.28 1.54
C GLY A 167 -0.99 4.87 2.46
N ALA A 168 -0.60 4.98 3.73
CA ALA A 168 -1.35 5.73 4.72
C ALA A 168 -0.40 6.50 5.65
N VAL A 169 -0.92 7.60 6.18
CA VAL A 169 -0.28 8.50 7.13
C VAL A 169 -1.22 8.69 8.31
N TYR A 170 -0.70 8.41 9.51
CA TYR A 170 -1.37 8.58 10.79
C TYR A 170 -0.70 9.72 11.52
N ILE A 171 -1.47 10.73 11.91
CA ILE A 171 -0.98 11.85 12.72
C ILE A 171 -1.74 11.87 14.04
N GLN A 172 -1.02 11.95 15.16
CA GLN A 172 -1.63 12.11 16.47
C GLN A 172 -2.14 13.55 16.63
N VAL A 173 -3.46 13.74 16.55
CA VAL A 173 -4.10 15.07 16.70
C VAL A 173 -4.29 15.42 18.16
N THR A 174 -4.78 14.46 18.95
CA THR A 174 -4.88 14.52 20.41
C THR A 174 -4.43 13.18 20.97
N PRO A 175 -4.18 13.02 22.29
CA PRO A 175 -3.72 11.75 22.86
C PRO A 175 -4.62 10.52 22.60
N HIS A 176 -5.86 10.72 22.13
CA HIS A 176 -6.82 9.63 21.85
C HIS A 176 -7.42 9.71 20.44
N VAL A 177 -6.97 10.65 19.60
CA VAL A 177 -7.49 10.83 18.24
C VAL A 177 -6.35 10.89 17.23
N LEU A 178 -6.45 10.04 16.22
CA LEU A 178 -5.59 9.99 15.05
C LEU A 178 -6.31 10.58 13.84
N SER A 179 -5.59 11.33 13.02
CA SER A 179 -6.00 11.64 11.65
C SER A 179 -5.34 10.62 10.73
N ARG A 180 -6.14 9.85 9.99
CA ARG A 180 -5.67 8.94 8.96
C ARG A 180 -5.91 9.53 7.59
N PHE A 181 -4.86 9.65 6.80
CA PHE A 181 -4.92 9.87 5.36
C PHE A 181 -4.46 8.60 4.66
N SER A 182 -5.23 8.06 3.73
CA SER A 182 -4.84 6.90 2.93
C SER A 182 -5.09 7.14 1.44
N MET A 183 -4.25 6.53 0.60
CA MET A 183 -4.40 6.59 -0.85
C MET A 183 -4.06 5.26 -1.50
N LEU A 184 -4.69 4.98 -2.64
CA LEU A 184 -4.42 3.81 -3.47
C LEU A 184 -4.58 4.18 -4.93
N ASP A 185 -3.49 4.07 -5.68
CA ASP A 185 -3.40 4.08 -7.13
C ASP A 185 -2.93 2.70 -7.60
N ILE A 186 -3.83 1.99 -8.28
CA ILE A 186 -3.63 0.61 -8.68
C ILE A 186 -4.17 0.38 -10.08
N ASP A 187 -3.41 -0.35 -10.89
CA ASP A 187 -3.90 -1.01 -12.08
C ASP A 187 -4.22 -2.47 -11.74
N TRP A 188 -5.51 -2.81 -11.76
CA TRP A 188 -5.98 -4.16 -11.46
C TRP A 188 -5.65 -5.17 -12.56
N ASN A 189 -5.27 -4.70 -13.75
CA ASN A 189 -5.01 -5.46 -14.97
C ASN A 189 -6.14 -6.44 -15.36
N GLY A 190 -5.99 -7.06 -16.54
CA GLY A 190 -6.91 -8.08 -17.04
C GLY A 190 -8.27 -7.52 -17.46
N SER A 191 -9.34 -8.29 -17.22
CA SER A 191 -10.71 -7.99 -17.68
C SER A 191 -11.60 -7.39 -16.59
N MET A 192 -11.04 -6.73 -15.58
CA MET A 192 -11.85 -6.03 -14.57
C MET A 192 -12.54 -4.82 -15.19
N SER A 193 -13.85 -4.71 -15.01
CA SER A 193 -14.56 -3.49 -15.42
C SER A 193 -14.16 -2.32 -14.51
N SER A 194 -14.17 -1.10 -15.07
CA SER A 194 -13.81 0.12 -14.36
C SER A 194 -14.63 0.34 -13.09
N TRP A 195 -15.93 0.01 -13.10
CA TRP A 195 -16.79 0.16 -11.91
C TRP A 195 -16.44 -0.82 -10.79
N VAL A 196 -16.02 -2.06 -11.13
CA VAL A 196 -15.54 -3.03 -10.14
C VAL A 196 -14.19 -2.56 -9.58
N ALA A 197 -13.27 -2.13 -10.46
CA ALA A 197 -11.98 -1.57 -10.06
C ALA A 197 -12.15 -0.39 -9.08
N ALA A 198 -13.03 0.56 -9.40
CA ALA A 198 -13.37 1.70 -8.54
C ALA A 198 -13.91 1.25 -7.17
N ARG A 199 -14.90 0.34 -7.16
CA ARG A 199 -15.53 -0.14 -5.91
C ARG A 199 -14.54 -0.89 -5.02
N VAL A 200 -13.70 -1.74 -5.61
CA VAL A 200 -12.72 -2.53 -4.88
C VAL A 200 -11.60 -1.64 -4.32
N THR A 201 -11.10 -0.68 -5.11
CA THR A 201 -10.11 0.30 -4.66
C THR A 201 -10.65 1.15 -3.52
N ALA A 202 -11.87 1.70 -3.64
CA ALA A 202 -12.48 2.53 -2.59
C ALA A 202 -12.63 1.76 -1.27
N ARG A 203 -13.14 0.52 -1.32
CA ARG A 203 -13.24 -0.34 -0.14
C ARG A 203 -11.88 -0.58 0.53
N ARG A 204 -10.84 -0.83 -0.26
CA ARG A 204 -9.49 -1.11 0.25
C ARG A 204 -8.83 0.12 0.87
N VAL A 205 -9.03 1.30 0.30
CA VAL A 205 -8.44 2.53 0.84
C VAL A 205 -9.06 2.89 2.20
N SER A 206 -10.36 2.68 2.37
CA SER A 206 -11.05 2.90 3.65
C SER A 206 -10.82 1.80 4.69
N ALA A 207 -10.55 0.56 4.25
CA ALA A 207 -10.31 -0.59 5.13
C ALA A 207 -8.82 -0.80 5.48
N SER A 208 -7.90 -0.05 4.86
CA SER A 208 -6.48 -0.15 5.21
C SER A 208 -6.30 0.34 6.66
N PRO A 209 -5.85 -0.53 7.59
CA PRO A 209 -5.64 -0.15 8.99
C PRO A 209 -4.66 1.00 9.02
#